data_AF-A0A537T4H3-F1
#
_entry.id   AF-A0A537T4H3-F1
#
_cell.length_a   1.000
_cell.length_b   1.000
_cell.length_c   1.000
_cell.angle_alpha   90.00
_cell.angle_beta   90.00
_cell.angle_gamma   90.00
#
_symmetry.space_group_name_H-M   'P 1'
#
loop_
_entity.id
_entity.type
_entity.pdbx_description
1 polymer ?
#
loop_
_entity_poly.entity_id
_entity_poly.type
_entity_poly.pdbx_seq_one_letter_code
_entity_poly.pdbx_strand_id
1 'polypeptide(L)'
;MKLYDGGRAPNPRRTRIFLAEKGITLPMEQVDLGALAQMSADYAAINPLKRVPALVLDDGTVLTESIAICRYFEALKPDPPLFGRGALELARVEMWNRRLELHLLFPVSHVFRNSHPAMKEMEVPQVPAWAEANKPRIGEFIAFLDGELKDRPFVAGDAFTVADITGLVAVDFMKPAKLAVPDAECLGLTMRLTIVGCGDAFGSGGRFNTCFFLETAKGTLLVDFGASSLVALKAHRLDPDRIDAIVLSHLHGDHFGALPFLLLDAQFLARRERPLLIAGPPGTRARIDQLLEVFFPKSTTNKWRFSWDVMEIEVGRPTDVLGHSVITTEVLHYSGAPSTAIVLSDGVKRFAYSGDTQWVDALLSVADGADLFIVECFAYSGELPGHITWDVLKPRLPSLRARRIMLTHMNPVMLAHLDEVRAAGVLPAEDGAVIEI
;
A
#
# COMPACT_ATOMS: atom_id res chain seq x y z
N MET A 1 -12.41 -31.94 -31.52
CA MET A 1 -12.38 -30.46 -31.42
C MET A 1 -10.92 -29.98 -31.43
N LYS A 2 -10.65 -28.76 -31.87
CA LYS A 2 -9.29 -28.14 -31.89
C LYS A 2 -9.38 -26.65 -31.52
N LEU A 3 -8.46 -26.16 -30.69
CA LEU A 3 -8.36 -24.74 -30.32
C LEU A 3 -7.15 -24.07 -30.99
N TYR A 4 -7.39 -22.97 -31.67
CA TYR A 4 -6.36 -22.07 -32.17
C TYR A 4 -6.02 -21.02 -31.11
N ASP A 5 -4.76 -20.96 -30.71
CA ASP A 5 -4.27 -20.20 -29.55
C ASP A 5 -3.12 -19.27 -29.96
N GLY A 6 -3.15 -18.03 -29.48
CA GLY A 6 -2.12 -17.02 -29.79
C GLY A 6 -0.99 -16.91 -28.77
N GLY A 7 -0.70 -17.98 -28.04
CA GLY A 7 0.38 -18.03 -27.06
C GLY A 7 0.14 -17.14 -25.84
N ARG A 8 0.72 -15.94 -25.85
CA ARG A 8 0.67 -14.98 -24.72
C ARG A 8 -0.50 -14.00 -24.78
N ALA A 9 -1.32 -14.05 -25.83
CA ALA A 9 -2.47 -13.17 -25.96
C ALA A 9 -3.49 -13.39 -24.81
N PRO A 10 -4.12 -12.32 -24.30
CA PRO A 10 -4.97 -12.40 -23.12
C PRO A 10 -6.22 -13.27 -23.33
N ASN A 11 -6.93 -13.12 -24.46
CA ASN A 11 -8.18 -13.86 -24.71
C ASN A 11 -7.98 -15.39 -24.83
N PRO A 12 -6.97 -15.90 -25.58
CA PRO A 12 -6.64 -17.32 -25.56
C PRO A 12 -6.23 -17.81 -24.17
N ARG A 13 -5.46 -17.00 -23.42
CA ARG A 13 -5.06 -17.35 -22.05
C ARG A 13 -6.26 -17.52 -21.11
N ARG A 14 -7.30 -16.66 -21.19
CA ARG A 14 -8.55 -16.85 -20.42
C ARG A 14 -9.16 -18.22 -20.69
N THR A 15 -9.24 -18.60 -21.96
CA THR A 15 -9.80 -19.90 -22.39
C THR A 15 -8.98 -21.06 -21.85
N ARG A 16 -7.64 -20.98 -21.90
CA ARG A 16 -6.77 -22.05 -21.36
C ARG A 16 -6.92 -22.23 -19.85
N ILE A 17 -6.97 -21.14 -19.08
CA ILE A 17 -7.17 -21.22 -17.62
C ILE A 17 -8.53 -21.88 -17.36
N PHE A 18 -9.58 -21.43 -18.03
CA PHE A 18 -10.91 -22.02 -17.88
C PHE A 18 -10.93 -23.52 -18.16
N LEU A 19 -10.31 -23.95 -19.26
CA LEU A 19 -10.21 -25.37 -19.62
C LEU A 19 -9.42 -26.17 -18.58
N ALA A 20 -8.32 -25.60 -18.05
CA ALA A 20 -7.51 -26.23 -17.02
C ALA A 20 -8.32 -26.43 -15.72
N GLU A 21 -9.06 -25.42 -15.27
CA GLU A 21 -9.96 -25.50 -14.11
C GLU A 21 -11.09 -26.51 -14.31
N LYS A 22 -11.56 -26.66 -15.55
CA LYS A 22 -12.49 -27.72 -15.93
C LYS A 22 -11.83 -29.08 -16.09
N GLY A 23 -10.51 -29.20 -15.99
CA GLY A 23 -9.77 -30.44 -16.27
C GLY A 23 -10.02 -30.96 -17.69
N ILE A 24 -10.17 -30.06 -18.66
CA ILE A 24 -10.37 -30.37 -20.08
C ILE A 24 -9.06 -30.16 -20.81
N THR A 25 -8.60 -31.20 -21.53
CA THR A 25 -7.46 -31.12 -22.44
C THR A 25 -7.93 -31.28 -23.86
N LEU A 26 -7.36 -30.50 -24.78
CA LEU A 26 -7.74 -30.51 -26.18
C LEU A 26 -6.54 -30.20 -27.09
N PRO A 27 -6.54 -30.70 -28.34
CA PRO A 27 -5.53 -30.33 -29.32
C PRO A 27 -5.49 -28.81 -29.53
N MET A 28 -4.31 -28.22 -29.37
CA MET A 28 -4.08 -26.80 -29.57
C MET A 28 -3.15 -26.56 -30.76
N GLU A 29 -3.51 -25.62 -31.62
CA GLU A 29 -2.69 -25.15 -32.73
C GLU A 29 -2.26 -23.72 -32.44
N GLN A 30 -0.94 -23.47 -32.45
CA GLN A 30 -0.40 -22.14 -32.14
C GLN A 30 -0.46 -21.26 -33.38
N VAL A 31 -1.03 -20.07 -33.23
CA VAL A 31 -1.07 -19.02 -34.24
C VAL A 31 -0.04 -17.96 -33.85
N ASP A 32 1.03 -17.85 -34.64
CA ASP A 32 2.10 -16.89 -34.37
C ASP A 32 1.65 -15.45 -34.69
N LEU A 33 1.32 -14.71 -33.63
CA LEU A 33 0.88 -13.32 -33.73
C LEU A 33 2.02 -12.36 -34.11
N GLY A 34 3.27 -12.71 -33.82
CA GLY A 34 4.45 -11.91 -34.19
C GLY A 34 4.73 -11.99 -35.69
N ALA A 35 4.45 -13.15 -36.30
CA ALA A 35 4.51 -13.35 -37.74
C ALA A 35 3.21 -12.96 -38.48
N LEU A 36 2.24 -12.35 -37.78
CA LEU A 36 0.92 -12.00 -38.31
C LEU A 36 0.18 -13.20 -38.93
N ALA A 37 0.39 -14.42 -38.43
CA ALA A 37 -0.22 -15.64 -38.99
C ALA A 37 -1.77 -15.58 -38.96
N GLN A 38 -2.34 -14.87 -38.00
CA GLN A 38 -3.78 -14.60 -37.91
C GLN A 38 -4.33 -13.76 -39.07
N MET A 39 -3.47 -13.09 -39.83
CA MET A 39 -3.83 -12.28 -40.98
C MET A 39 -3.83 -13.07 -42.30
N SER A 40 -3.28 -14.29 -42.29
CA SER A 40 -3.23 -15.18 -43.46
C SER A 40 -4.63 -15.50 -43.99
N ALA A 41 -4.73 -15.81 -45.28
CA ALA A 41 -5.99 -16.24 -45.89
C ALA A 41 -6.53 -17.52 -45.23
N ASP A 42 -5.64 -18.47 -44.92
CA ASP A 42 -5.99 -19.75 -44.30
C ASP A 42 -6.61 -19.56 -42.92
N TYR A 43 -6.01 -18.72 -42.06
CA TYR A 43 -6.59 -18.45 -40.75
C TYR A 43 -7.84 -17.55 -40.83
N ALA A 44 -7.86 -16.57 -41.76
CA ALA A 44 -9.03 -15.72 -41.95
C ALA A 44 -10.27 -16.51 -42.41
N ALA A 45 -10.09 -17.64 -43.09
CA ALA A 45 -11.18 -18.56 -43.42
C ALA A 45 -11.76 -19.25 -42.18
N ILE A 46 -10.97 -19.43 -41.11
CA ILE A 46 -11.41 -19.97 -39.82
C ILE A 46 -12.07 -18.88 -38.97
N ASN A 47 -11.39 -17.74 -38.80
CA ASN A 47 -11.92 -16.60 -38.07
C ASN A 47 -11.85 -15.32 -38.93
N PRO A 48 -12.97 -14.89 -39.54
CA PRO A 48 -13.03 -13.70 -40.38
C PRO A 48 -12.60 -12.40 -39.68
N LEU A 49 -12.69 -12.35 -38.34
CA LEU A 49 -12.21 -11.21 -37.55
C LEU A 49 -10.68 -11.20 -37.37
N LYS A 50 -9.98 -12.25 -37.81
CA LYS A 50 -8.50 -12.37 -37.74
C LYS A 50 -7.99 -12.22 -36.31
N ARG A 51 -8.74 -12.79 -35.35
CA ARG A 51 -8.43 -12.78 -33.91
C ARG A 51 -8.28 -14.21 -33.39
N VAL A 52 -7.74 -14.31 -32.18
CA VAL A 52 -7.59 -15.55 -31.41
C VAL A 52 -8.28 -15.34 -30.04
N PRO A 53 -8.80 -16.40 -29.41
CA PRO A 53 -8.78 -17.80 -29.85
C PRO A 53 -9.90 -18.13 -30.84
N ALA A 54 -9.82 -19.32 -31.46
CA ALA A 54 -10.93 -19.92 -32.20
C ALA A 54 -11.02 -21.42 -31.89
N LEU A 55 -12.22 -21.92 -31.57
CA LEU A 55 -12.49 -23.33 -31.34
C LEU A 55 -13.22 -23.92 -32.56
N VAL A 56 -12.66 -24.96 -33.16
CA VAL A 56 -13.31 -25.75 -34.20
C VAL A 56 -13.85 -27.04 -33.58
N LEU A 57 -15.15 -27.25 -33.68
CA LEU A 57 -15.84 -28.45 -33.20
C LEU A 57 -15.65 -29.63 -34.18
N ASP A 58 -16.04 -30.83 -33.76
CA ASP A 58 -15.88 -32.04 -34.58
C ASP A 58 -16.73 -32.03 -35.86
N ASP A 59 -17.83 -31.28 -35.87
CA ASP A 59 -18.70 -31.07 -37.03
C ASP A 59 -18.25 -29.91 -37.94
N GLY A 60 -17.14 -29.26 -37.61
CA GLY A 60 -16.62 -28.10 -38.32
C GLY A 60 -17.19 -26.75 -37.89
N THR A 61 -18.15 -26.69 -36.96
CA THR A 61 -18.64 -25.43 -36.39
C THR A 61 -17.51 -24.67 -35.69
N VAL A 62 -17.47 -23.34 -35.84
CA VAL A 62 -16.41 -22.49 -35.28
C VAL A 62 -16.96 -21.48 -34.27
N LEU A 63 -16.36 -21.43 -33.07
CA LEU A 63 -16.60 -20.39 -32.06
C LEU A 63 -15.36 -19.49 -31.96
N THR A 64 -15.53 -18.17 -32.07
CA THR A 64 -14.40 -17.21 -32.21
C THR A 64 -14.33 -16.16 -31.11
N GLU A 65 -15.06 -16.37 -30.00
CA GLU A 65 -15.05 -15.50 -28.83
C GLU A 65 -14.72 -16.31 -27.57
N SER A 66 -13.78 -15.81 -26.77
CA SER A 66 -13.22 -16.48 -25.60
C SER A 66 -14.25 -16.83 -24.53
N ILE A 67 -15.14 -15.93 -24.13
CA ILE A 67 -16.17 -16.20 -23.12
C ILE A 67 -17.25 -17.12 -23.70
N ALA A 68 -17.59 -17.00 -24.99
CA ALA A 68 -18.50 -17.93 -25.65
C ALA A 68 -17.95 -19.36 -25.69
N ILE A 69 -16.66 -19.53 -25.97
CA ILE A 69 -15.98 -20.84 -25.89
C ILE A 69 -16.04 -21.38 -24.46
N CYS A 70 -15.76 -20.55 -23.45
CA CYS A 70 -15.86 -20.96 -22.05
C CYS A 70 -17.30 -21.40 -21.69
N ARG A 71 -18.33 -20.65 -22.12
CA ARG A 71 -19.75 -20.99 -21.92
C ARG A 71 -20.12 -22.32 -22.58
N TYR A 72 -19.58 -22.61 -23.77
CA TYR A 72 -19.78 -23.90 -24.44
C TYR A 72 -19.26 -25.06 -23.57
N PHE A 73 -18.04 -24.94 -23.05
CA PHE A 73 -17.48 -25.97 -22.16
C PHE A 73 -18.14 -26.02 -20.78
N GLU A 74 -18.61 -24.89 -20.23
CA GLU A 74 -19.46 -24.87 -19.03
C GLU A 74 -20.70 -25.74 -19.21
N ALA A 75 -21.39 -25.59 -20.35
CA ALA A 75 -22.60 -26.34 -20.64
C ALA A 75 -22.35 -27.84 -20.79
N LEU A 76 -21.20 -28.23 -21.39
CA LEU A 76 -20.81 -29.64 -21.53
C LEU A 76 -20.31 -30.25 -20.21
N LYS A 77 -19.62 -29.47 -19.39
CA LYS A 77 -19.06 -29.89 -18.11
C LYS A 77 -19.40 -28.85 -17.03
N PRO A 78 -20.57 -28.94 -16.38
CA PRO A 78 -21.03 -27.95 -15.42
C PRO A 78 -20.18 -27.84 -14.14
N ASP A 79 -19.35 -28.83 -13.83
CA ASP A 79 -18.54 -28.87 -12.61
C ASP A 79 -17.03 -28.76 -12.88
N PRO A 80 -16.29 -27.91 -12.13
CA PRO A 80 -16.78 -26.93 -11.14
C PRO A 80 -17.57 -25.76 -11.78
N PRO A 81 -18.56 -25.13 -11.12
CA PRO A 81 -19.47 -24.16 -11.75
C PRO A 81 -18.85 -22.77 -11.93
N LEU A 82 -17.95 -22.60 -12.90
CA LEU A 82 -17.20 -21.35 -13.12
C LEU A 82 -18.06 -20.18 -13.60
N PHE A 83 -19.30 -20.44 -14.05
CA PHE A 83 -20.28 -19.39 -14.34
C PHE A 83 -21.38 -19.26 -13.28
N GLY A 84 -21.30 -20.02 -12.18
CA GLY A 84 -22.27 -20.02 -11.08
C GLY A 84 -23.49 -20.91 -11.31
N ARG A 85 -24.25 -21.18 -10.24
CA ARG A 85 -25.47 -21.99 -10.23
C ARG A 85 -26.70 -21.18 -9.82
N GLY A 86 -27.80 -21.40 -10.53
CA GLY A 86 -29.06 -20.71 -10.27
C GLY A 86 -29.03 -19.23 -10.68
N ALA A 87 -30.20 -18.60 -10.69
CA ALA A 87 -30.38 -17.30 -11.33
C ALA A 87 -29.49 -16.19 -10.74
N LEU A 88 -29.34 -16.14 -9.41
CA LEU A 88 -28.61 -15.06 -8.75
C LEU A 88 -27.09 -15.17 -8.95
N GLU A 89 -26.52 -16.37 -8.81
CA GLU A 89 -25.08 -16.57 -8.98
C GLU A 89 -24.68 -16.35 -10.43
N LEU A 90 -25.47 -16.88 -11.38
CA LEU A 90 -25.29 -16.62 -12.82
C LEU A 90 -25.23 -15.12 -13.12
N ALA A 91 -26.18 -14.34 -12.58
CA ALA A 91 -26.22 -12.90 -12.77
C ALA A 91 -25.04 -12.18 -12.11
N ARG A 92 -24.62 -12.62 -10.92
CA ARG A 92 -23.50 -12.02 -10.18
C ARG A 92 -22.16 -12.26 -10.88
N VAL A 93 -21.91 -13.49 -11.33
CA VAL A 93 -20.70 -13.83 -12.08
C VAL A 93 -20.66 -13.08 -13.40
N GLU A 94 -21.78 -13.01 -14.12
CA GLU A 94 -21.86 -12.24 -15.36
C GLU A 94 -21.58 -10.75 -15.12
N MET A 95 -22.20 -10.14 -14.10
CA MET A 95 -21.98 -8.75 -13.73
C MET A 95 -20.49 -8.47 -13.46
N TRP A 96 -19.84 -9.30 -12.65
CA TRP A 96 -18.43 -9.12 -12.31
C TRP A 96 -17.48 -9.38 -13.47
N ASN A 97 -17.73 -10.41 -14.27
CA ASN A 97 -16.95 -10.68 -15.46
C ASN A 97 -17.03 -9.50 -16.45
N ARG A 98 -18.23 -8.94 -16.66
CA ARG A 98 -18.42 -7.75 -17.50
C ARG A 98 -17.73 -6.52 -16.93
N ARG A 99 -17.77 -6.31 -15.61
CA ARG A 99 -17.05 -5.20 -14.97
C ARG A 99 -15.55 -5.29 -15.20
N LEU A 100 -14.95 -6.44 -14.91
CA LEU A 100 -13.53 -6.68 -15.13
C LEU A 100 -13.15 -6.53 -16.60
N GLU A 101 -13.97 -7.04 -17.52
CA GLU A 101 -13.68 -6.95 -18.95
C GLU A 101 -13.72 -5.50 -19.44
N LEU A 102 -14.79 -4.77 -19.11
CA LEU A 102 -15.01 -3.41 -19.60
C LEU A 102 -14.14 -2.36 -18.91
N HIS A 103 -13.86 -2.53 -17.63
CA HIS A 103 -13.19 -1.51 -16.81
C HIS A 103 -11.75 -1.85 -16.43
N LEU A 104 -11.29 -3.08 -16.69
CA LEU A 104 -9.89 -3.45 -16.47
C LEU A 104 -9.22 -4.00 -17.74
N LEU A 105 -9.69 -5.13 -18.26
CA LEU A 105 -9.04 -5.81 -19.38
C LEU A 105 -9.00 -4.93 -20.64
N PHE A 106 -10.12 -4.27 -20.98
CA PHE A 106 -10.19 -3.40 -22.16
C PHE A 106 -9.35 -2.13 -21.99
N PRO A 107 -9.43 -1.37 -20.89
CA PRO A 107 -8.52 -0.25 -20.65
C PRO A 107 -7.04 -0.65 -20.72
N VAL A 108 -6.63 -1.74 -20.08
CA VAL A 108 -5.24 -2.26 -20.17
C VAL A 108 -4.88 -2.61 -21.62
N SER A 109 -5.81 -3.25 -22.34
CA SER A 109 -5.62 -3.55 -23.77
C SER A 109 -5.51 -2.30 -24.62
N HIS A 110 -6.28 -1.24 -24.34
CA HIS A 110 -6.18 0.02 -25.05
C HIS A 110 -4.83 0.69 -24.81
N VAL A 111 -4.31 0.68 -23.57
CA VAL A 111 -2.96 1.16 -23.27
C VAL A 111 -1.93 0.39 -24.09
N PHE A 112 -1.95 -0.95 -24.04
CA PHE A 112 -0.99 -1.77 -24.76
C PHE A 112 -1.08 -1.53 -26.28
N ARG A 113 -2.28 -1.61 -26.86
CA ARG A 113 -2.48 -1.49 -28.31
C ARG A 113 -2.08 -0.13 -28.86
N ASN A 114 -2.30 0.95 -28.10
CA ASN A 114 -2.08 2.32 -28.57
C ASN A 114 -0.74 2.92 -28.16
N SER A 115 0.07 2.23 -27.34
CA SER A 115 1.39 2.73 -26.92
C SER A 115 2.54 1.77 -27.16
N HIS A 116 2.29 0.45 -27.28
CA HIS A 116 3.36 -0.53 -27.37
C HIS A 116 3.92 -0.68 -28.80
N PRO A 117 5.26 -0.68 -29.01
CA PRO A 117 5.86 -0.79 -30.34
C PRO A 117 5.49 -2.05 -31.12
N ALA A 118 5.30 -3.18 -30.43
CA ALA A 118 4.89 -4.44 -31.04
C ALA A 118 3.49 -4.40 -31.68
N MET A 119 2.70 -3.35 -31.42
CA MET A 119 1.36 -3.19 -31.95
C MET A 119 1.27 -2.25 -33.16
N LYS A 120 2.39 -1.68 -33.62
CA LYS A 120 2.43 -0.71 -34.74
C LYS A 120 1.78 -1.22 -36.04
N GLU A 121 1.93 -2.51 -36.35
CA GLU A 121 1.35 -3.12 -37.56
C GLU A 121 -0.09 -3.63 -37.34
N MET A 122 -0.49 -3.83 -36.08
CA MET A 122 -1.77 -4.44 -35.69
C MET A 122 -2.81 -3.45 -35.16
N GLU A 123 -2.39 -2.23 -34.81
CA GLU A 123 -3.25 -1.14 -34.39
C GLU A 123 -2.88 0.10 -35.20
N VAL A 124 -3.61 0.33 -36.29
CA VAL A 124 -3.34 1.40 -37.26
C VAL A 124 -4.59 2.27 -37.40
N PRO A 125 -4.57 3.54 -36.94
CA PRO A 125 -3.47 4.21 -36.24
C PRO A 125 -3.38 3.78 -34.75
N GLN A 126 -2.17 3.81 -34.19
CA GLN A 126 -2.02 3.90 -32.74
C GLN A 126 -2.39 5.31 -32.29
N VAL A 127 -3.18 5.42 -31.23
CA VAL A 127 -3.63 6.71 -30.68
C VAL A 127 -3.07 6.89 -29.25
N PRO A 128 -1.85 7.45 -29.08
CA PRO A 128 -1.22 7.59 -27.76
C PRO A 128 -2.08 8.33 -26.73
N ALA A 129 -2.81 9.35 -27.15
CA ALA A 129 -3.74 10.08 -26.27
C ALA A 129 -4.83 9.16 -25.68
N TRP A 130 -5.25 8.13 -26.42
CA TRP A 130 -6.21 7.15 -25.91
C TRP A 130 -5.58 6.19 -24.90
N ALA A 131 -4.30 5.83 -25.06
CA ALA A 131 -3.57 5.10 -24.04
C ALA A 131 -3.49 5.91 -22.74
N GLU A 132 -3.06 7.17 -22.80
CA GLU A 132 -2.98 8.03 -21.61
C GLU A 132 -4.34 8.22 -20.93
N ALA A 133 -5.43 8.40 -21.70
CA ALA A 133 -6.78 8.54 -21.15
C ALA A 133 -7.29 7.29 -20.40
N ASN A 134 -6.75 6.10 -20.69
CA ASN A 134 -7.16 4.86 -20.02
C ASN A 134 -6.36 4.57 -18.75
N LYS A 135 -5.14 5.11 -18.58
CA LYS A 135 -4.31 4.87 -17.39
C LYS A 135 -5.00 5.20 -16.06
N PRO A 136 -5.62 6.38 -15.86
CA PRO A 136 -6.27 6.69 -14.58
C PRO A 136 -7.47 5.77 -14.31
N ARG A 137 -8.23 5.39 -15.35
CA ARG A 137 -9.39 4.48 -15.23
C ARG A 137 -9.00 3.10 -14.71
N ILE A 138 -7.82 2.62 -15.11
CA ILE A 138 -7.26 1.35 -14.63
C ILE A 138 -6.97 1.45 -13.14
N GLY A 139 -6.32 2.53 -12.69
CA GLY A 139 -6.03 2.76 -11.27
C GLY A 139 -7.30 2.88 -10.43
N GLU A 140 -8.28 3.65 -10.88
CA GLU A 140 -9.59 3.81 -10.23
C GLU A 140 -10.32 2.47 -10.07
N PHE A 141 -10.35 1.66 -11.14
CA PHE A 141 -11.05 0.38 -11.09
C PHE A 141 -10.31 -0.67 -10.28
N ILE A 142 -8.97 -0.67 -10.28
CA ILE A 142 -8.17 -1.52 -9.39
C ILE A 142 -8.50 -1.19 -7.93
N ALA A 143 -8.48 0.08 -7.55
CA ALA A 143 -8.82 0.49 -6.18
C ALA A 143 -10.25 0.05 -5.79
N PHE A 144 -11.22 0.21 -6.70
CA PHE A 144 -12.58 -0.28 -6.48
C PHE A 144 -12.64 -1.81 -6.29
N LEU A 145 -11.94 -2.56 -7.15
CA LEU A 145 -11.91 -4.02 -7.10
C LEU A 145 -11.27 -4.54 -5.81
N ASP A 146 -10.25 -3.87 -5.32
CA ASP A 146 -9.53 -4.21 -4.10
C ASP A 146 -10.36 -3.98 -2.84
N GLY A 147 -11.08 -2.85 -2.78
CA GLY A 147 -12.06 -2.62 -1.72
C GLY A 147 -13.16 -3.69 -1.69
N GLU A 148 -13.55 -4.20 -2.85
CA GLU A 148 -14.53 -5.27 -3.00
C GLU A 148 -14.00 -6.67 -2.64
N LEU A 149 -12.71 -6.92 -2.82
CA LEU A 149 -12.03 -8.18 -2.46
C LEU A 149 -11.61 -8.23 -0.99
N LYS A 150 -11.65 -7.12 -0.27
CA LYS A 150 -11.32 -7.06 1.15
C LYS A 150 -12.11 -8.06 2.01
N ASP A 151 -13.40 -8.20 1.71
CA ASP A 151 -14.34 -8.98 2.52
C ASP A 151 -14.74 -10.32 1.88
N ARG A 152 -14.13 -10.71 0.74
CA ARG A 152 -14.44 -11.97 0.06
C ARG A 152 -13.24 -12.58 -0.67
N PRO A 153 -13.15 -13.92 -0.73
CA PRO A 153 -11.99 -14.58 -1.31
C PRO A 153 -11.91 -14.49 -2.85
N PHE A 154 -13.03 -14.29 -3.54
CA PHE A 154 -13.09 -14.21 -5.01
C PHE A 154 -13.97 -13.07 -5.49
N VAL A 155 -13.77 -12.65 -6.74
CA VAL A 155 -14.39 -11.44 -7.31
C VAL A 155 -15.91 -11.53 -7.29
N ALA A 156 -16.49 -12.70 -7.56
CA ALA A 156 -17.94 -12.88 -7.62
C ALA A 156 -18.58 -13.43 -6.33
N GLY A 157 -17.80 -13.68 -5.27
CA GLY A 157 -18.29 -14.26 -4.01
C GLY A 157 -17.29 -15.21 -3.37
N ASP A 158 -17.77 -16.35 -2.90
CA ASP A 158 -16.97 -17.31 -2.13
C ASP A 158 -16.30 -18.40 -2.98
N ALA A 159 -16.61 -18.47 -4.28
CA ALA A 159 -16.08 -19.46 -5.20
C ALA A 159 -15.30 -18.81 -6.35
N PHE A 160 -14.29 -19.52 -6.84
CA PHE A 160 -13.52 -19.12 -8.02
C PHE A 160 -14.36 -19.26 -9.30
N THR A 161 -14.36 -18.22 -10.14
CA THR A 161 -15.22 -18.14 -11.32
C THR A 161 -14.48 -17.59 -12.55
N VAL A 162 -15.17 -17.53 -13.68
CA VAL A 162 -14.66 -16.88 -14.90
C VAL A 162 -14.32 -15.39 -14.69
N ALA A 163 -14.96 -14.73 -13.72
CA ALA A 163 -14.63 -13.35 -13.37
C ALA A 163 -13.18 -13.29 -12.86
N ASP A 164 -12.80 -14.14 -11.91
CA ASP A 164 -11.45 -14.22 -11.38
C ASP A 164 -10.41 -14.49 -12.47
N ILE A 165 -10.73 -15.38 -13.42
CA ILE A 165 -9.89 -15.65 -14.60
C ILE A 165 -9.67 -14.37 -15.42
N THR A 166 -10.73 -13.62 -15.70
CA THR A 166 -10.63 -12.35 -16.44
C THR A 166 -9.80 -11.31 -15.67
N GLY A 167 -10.00 -11.20 -14.35
CA GLY A 167 -9.25 -10.29 -13.49
C GLY A 167 -7.77 -10.61 -13.46
N LEU A 168 -7.41 -11.86 -13.17
CA LEU A 168 -6.03 -12.35 -13.18
C LEU A 168 -5.34 -12.07 -14.53
N VAL A 169 -6.00 -12.40 -15.63
CA VAL A 169 -5.43 -12.17 -16.97
C VAL A 169 -5.25 -10.69 -17.25
N ALA A 170 -6.16 -9.83 -16.81
CA ALA A 170 -6.03 -8.39 -16.97
C ALA A 170 -4.86 -7.82 -16.17
N VAL A 171 -4.71 -8.22 -14.90
CA VAL A 171 -3.60 -7.80 -14.02
C VAL A 171 -2.25 -8.26 -14.57
N ASP A 172 -2.13 -9.52 -15.00
CA ASP A 172 -0.89 -10.00 -15.62
C ASP A 172 -0.57 -9.25 -16.92
N PHE A 173 -1.58 -8.83 -17.67
CA PHE A 173 -1.42 -8.10 -18.92
C PHE A 173 -0.99 -6.64 -18.72
N MET A 174 -1.06 -6.12 -17.50
CA MET A 174 -0.49 -4.81 -17.15
C MET A 174 1.04 -4.79 -17.31
N LYS A 175 1.73 -5.91 -17.03
CA LYS A 175 3.20 -6.02 -17.19
C LYS A 175 3.68 -5.72 -18.62
N PRO A 176 3.20 -6.43 -19.67
CA PRO A 176 3.59 -6.10 -21.04
C PRO A 176 3.05 -4.73 -21.50
N ALA A 177 1.97 -4.22 -20.90
CA ALA A 177 1.48 -2.86 -21.11
C ALA A 177 2.35 -1.77 -20.44
N LYS A 178 3.40 -2.14 -19.70
CA LYS A 178 4.25 -1.23 -18.91
C LYS A 178 3.47 -0.39 -17.91
N LEU A 179 2.43 -0.97 -17.34
CA LEU A 179 1.65 -0.40 -16.25
C LEU A 179 2.15 -0.97 -14.92
N ALA A 180 2.07 -0.16 -13.86
CA ALA A 180 2.36 -0.63 -12.51
C ALA A 180 1.39 -1.75 -12.14
N VAL A 181 1.91 -2.94 -11.84
CA VAL A 181 1.09 -4.06 -11.38
C VAL A 181 1.01 -3.96 -9.87
N PRO A 182 -0.18 -4.07 -9.27
CA PRO A 182 -0.29 -4.18 -7.83
C PRO A 182 0.57 -5.38 -7.38
N ASP A 183 1.57 -5.15 -6.54
CA ASP A 183 2.31 -6.24 -5.91
C ASP A 183 1.32 -7.15 -5.16
N ALA A 184 1.70 -8.40 -4.90
CA ALA A 184 0.87 -9.34 -4.14
C ALA A 184 0.48 -8.81 -2.73
N GLU A 185 1.12 -7.73 -2.28
CA GLU A 185 0.86 -7.00 -1.04
C GLU A 185 0.26 -5.58 -1.28
N CYS A 186 0.11 -5.11 -2.52
CA CYS A 186 -0.42 -3.77 -2.79
C CYS A 186 -1.92 -3.82 -3.08
N LEU A 187 -2.70 -3.70 -2.02
CA LEU A 187 -3.91 -2.91 -2.08
C LEU A 187 -3.48 -1.44 -1.98
N GLY A 188 -3.60 -0.66 -3.06
CA GLY A 188 -3.22 0.77 -3.11
C GLY A 188 -4.10 1.69 -2.25
N LEU A 189 -4.73 1.14 -1.23
CA LEU A 189 -5.69 1.74 -0.30
C LEU A 189 -5.25 1.59 1.17
N THR A 190 -4.11 0.94 1.45
CA THR A 190 -3.63 0.73 2.81
C THR A 190 -2.33 1.46 3.07
N MET A 191 -2.21 1.97 4.30
CA MET A 191 -0.97 2.49 4.86
C MET A 191 -0.46 1.41 5.82
N ARG A 192 0.70 0.85 5.55
CA ARG A 192 1.29 -0.20 6.38
C ARG A 192 2.21 0.41 7.42
N LEU A 193 1.88 0.20 8.68
CA LEU A 193 2.65 0.66 9.83
C LEU A 193 3.45 -0.50 10.43
N THR A 194 4.76 -0.32 10.58
CA THR A 194 5.58 -1.14 11.48
C THR A 194 5.97 -0.31 12.70
N ILE A 195 5.70 -0.84 13.90
CA ILE A 195 6.16 -0.26 15.16
C ILE A 195 7.63 -0.63 15.33
N VAL A 196 8.55 0.25 14.93
CA VAL A 196 9.99 -0.01 15.03
C VAL A 196 10.44 0.07 16.48
N GLY A 197 9.88 1.02 17.23
CA GLY A 197 10.05 1.13 18.67
C GLY A 197 8.87 1.87 19.29
N CYS A 198 8.44 1.42 20.46
CA CYS A 198 7.34 2.01 21.23
C CYS A 198 7.65 2.23 22.72
N GLY A 199 8.93 2.13 23.08
CA GLY A 199 9.44 2.35 24.43
C GLY A 199 9.53 3.82 24.81
N ASP A 200 9.58 4.05 26.11
CA ASP A 200 9.87 5.35 26.70
C ASP A 200 11.34 5.77 26.49
N ALA A 201 11.73 6.90 27.09
CA ALA A 201 13.10 7.41 27.05
C ALA A 201 14.16 6.42 27.56
N PHE A 202 13.76 5.44 28.39
CA PHE A 202 14.66 4.58 29.14
C PHE A 202 14.67 3.12 28.63
N GLY A 203 13.86 2.80 27.63
CA GLY A 203 13.76 1.45 27.08
C GLY A 203 13.05 0.47 28.01
N SER A 204 12.04 0.95 28.74
CA SER A 204 11.23 0.14 29.65
C SER A 204 10.69 -1.11 28.98
N GLY A 205 10.81 -2.26 29.68
CA GLY A 205 10.45 -3.57 29.13
C GLY A 205 11.41 -4.10 28.06
N GLY A 206 12.59 -3.49 27.89
CA GLY A 206 13.56 -3.85 26.85
C GLY A 206 13.17 -3.34 25.46
N ARG A 207 12.30 -2.32 25.40
CA ARG A 207 11.76 -1.78 24.14
C ARG A 207 12.68 -0.71 23.55
N PHE A 208 12.67 -0.59 22.24
CA PHE A 208 13.34 0.49 21.51
C PHE A 208 12.57 1.80 21.64
N ASN A 209 13.28 2.93 21.53
CA ASN A 209 12.67 4.26 21.59
C ASN A 209 11.71 4.49 20.42
N THR A 210 10.78 5.43 20.59
CA THR A 210 9.74 5.76 19.63
C THR A 210 10.24 5.90 18.19
N CYS A 211 9.70 5.05 17.32
CA CYS A 211 9.86 5.12 15.88
C CYS A 211 8.75 4.32 15.19
N PHE A 212 8.01 4.97 14.29
CA PHE A 212 6.93 4.36 13.52
C PHE A 212 7.26 4.41 12.03
N PHE A 213 7.34 3.25 11.38
CA PHE A 213 7.69 3.11 9.97
C PHE A 213 6.43 2.96 9.13
N LEU A 214 6.12 3.97 8.33
CA LEU A 214 4.92 4.04 7.49
C LEU A 214 5.29 3.82 6.02
N GLU A 215 4.75 2.76 5.44
CA GLU A 215 4.80 2.49 4.00
C GLU A 215 3.45 2.90 3.38
N THR A 216 3.51 3.78 2.38
CA THR A 216 2.33 4.26 1.65
C THR A 216 2.56 4.16 0.15
N ALA A 217 1.51 4.38 -0.64
CA ALA A 217 1.62 4.53 -2.09
C ALA A 217 2.46 5.75 -2.53
N LYS A 218 2.64 6.75 -1.66
CA LYS A 218 3.37 8.00 -1.95
C LYS A 218 4.83 7.98 -1.51
N GLY A 219 5.23 6.99 -0.72
CA GLY A 219 6.60 6.87 -0.21
C GLY A 219 6.66 6.27 1.18
N THR A 220 7.88 6.19 1.73
CA THR A 220 8.14 5.66 3.06
C THR A 220 8.51 6.78 4.02
N LEU A 221 7.78 6.89 5.13
CA LEU A 221 8.00 7.91 6.16
C LEU A 221 8.26 7.26 7.50
N LEU A 222 9.06 7.93 8.33
CA LEU A 222 9.10 7.67 9.76
C LEU A 222 8.34 8.74 10.52
N VAL A 223 7.69 8.37 11.62
CA VAL A 223 7.29 9.29 12.67
C VAL A 223 8.17 9.02 13.89
N ASP A 224 8.92 10.04 14.28
CA ASP A 224 10.04 9.99 15.23
C ASP A 224 11.19 9.03 14.85
N PHE A 225 12.36 9.32 15.42
CA PHE A 225 13.61 8.59 15.22
C PHE A 225 14.53 8.66 16.46
N GLY A 226 14.04 8.09 17.56
CA GLY A 226 14.76 8.02 18.83
C GLY A 226 16.13 7.35 18.79
N ALA A 227 16.93 7.54 19.85
CA ALA A 227 18.34 7.12 19.94
C ALA A 227 18.63 5.66 19.56
N SER A 228 17.71 4.73 19.80
CA SER A 228 17.87 3.30 19.44
C SER A 228 17.27 2.91 18.08
N SER A 229 16.59 3.82 17.38
CA SER A 229 15.78 3.53 16.18
C SER A 229 16.58 2.95 15.02
N LEU A 230 17.82 3.41 14.78
CA LEU A 230 18.64 2.85 13.70
C LEU A 230 18.99 1.37 13.96
N VAL A 231 19.26 1.01 15.21
CA VAL A 231 19.52 -0.39 15.59
C VAL A 231 18.23 -1.20 15.48
N ALA A 232 17.10 -0.64 15.93
CA ALA A 232 15.79 -1.26 15.83
C ALA A 232 15.38 -1.55 14.38
N LEU A 233 15.54 -0.60 13.45
CA LEU A 233 15.32 -0.81 12.02
C LEU A 233 16.09 -2.04 11.51
N LYS A 234 17.39 -2.10 11.82
CA LYS A 234 18.24 -3.22 11.40
C LYS A 234 17.83 -4.53 12.06
N ALA A 235 17.44 -4.51 13.33
CA ALA A 235 16.93 -5.69 14.04
C ALA A 235 15.64 -6.23 13.39
N HIS A 236 14.77 -5.33 12.93
CA HIS A 236 13.55 -5.67 12.20
C HIS A 236 13.76 -5.88 10.69
N ARG A 237 15.01 -5.85 10.20
CA ARG A 237 15.38 -6.01 8.78
C ARG A 237 14.72 -4.99 7.86
N LEU A 238 14.45 -3.79 8.38
CA LEU A 238 13.99 -2.65 7.60
C LEU A 238 15.21 -1.89 7.09
N ASP A 239 15.26 -1.68 5.78
CA ASP A 239 16.36 -0.97 5.12
C ASP A 239 16.22 0.54 5.35
N PRO A 240 17.16 1.20 6.06
CA PRO A 240 17.12 2.63 6.27
C PRO A 240 17.21 3.44 4.96
N ASP A 241 17.77 2.87 3.88
CA ASP A 241 17.88 3.59 2.61
C ASP A 241 16.54 3.73 1.87
N ARG A 242 15.50 3.00 2.31
CA ARG A 242 14.14 3.15 1.76
C ARG A 242 13.41 4.38 2.27
N ILE A 243 13.86 4.99 3.38
CA ILE A 243 13.16 6.09 4.04
C ILE A 243 13.25 7.35 3.17
N ASP A 244 12.11 7.95 2.84
CA ASP A 244 12.05 9.20 2.06
C ASP A 244 11.99 10.43 2.97
N ALA A 245 11.24 10.33 4.08
CA ALA A 245 11.11 11.41 5.05
C ALA A 245 11.00 10.92 6.50
N ILE A 246 11.32 11.82 7.44
CA ILE A 246 11.12 11.63 8.88
C ILE A 246 10.32 12.83 9.39
N VAL A 247 9.24 12.58 10.13
CA VAL A 247 8.41 13.62 10.77
C VAL A 247 8.58 13.52 12.28
N LEU A 248 9.14 14.55 12.90
CA LEU A 248 9.44 14.60 14.33
C LEU A 248 8.29 15.26 15.09
N SER A 249 7.87 14.64 16.19
CA SER A 249 6.86 15.17 17.11
C SER A 249 7.44 16.29 17.98
N HIS A 250 8.64 16.06 18.54
CA HIS A 250 9.36 16.96 19.41
C HIS A 250 10.86 16.59 19.50
N LEU A 251 11.65 17.37 20.26
CA LEU A 251 13.12 17.34 20.22
C LEU A 251 13.78 16.75 21.49
N HIS A 252 13.30 15.62 21.98
CA HIS A 252 13.99 14.78 22.98
C HIS A 252 14.79 13.62 22.35
N GLY A 253 15.85 13.18 23.03
CA GLY A 253 16.81 12.21 22.47
C GLY A 253 16.19 10.86 22.08
N ASP A 254 15.14 10.45 22.75
CA ASP A 254 14.33 9.26 22.46
C ASP A 254 13.31 9.45 21.32
N HIS A 255 13.26 10.64 20.70
CA HIS A 255 12.42 10.94 19.53
C HIS A 255 13.19 11.44 18.31
N PHE A 256 14.43 11.93 18.44
CA PHE A 256 15.26 12.33 17.27
C PHE A 256 16.75 11.97 17.39
N GLY A 257 17.17 11.39 18.52
CA GLY A 257 18.59 11.27 18.88
C GLY A 257 19.42 10.37 17.95
N ALA A 258 18.81 9.53 17.13
CA ALA A 258 19.53 8.68 16.18
C ALA A 258 19.83 9.34 14.83
N LEU A 259 19.36 10.56 14.58
CA LEU A 259 19.52 11.22 13.27
C LEU A 259 20.99 11.35 12.80
N PRO A 260 21.98 11.73 13.64
CA PRO A 260 23.38 11.75 13.21
C PRO A 260 23.89 10.38 12.77
N PHE A 261 23.47 9.32 13.47
CA PHE A 261 23.85 7.95 13.12
C PHE A 261 23.22 7.52 11.80
N LEU A 262 21.96 7.88 11.54
CA LEU A 262 21.30 7.63 10.25
C LEU A 262 22.01 8.34 9.10
N LEU A 263 22.35 9.61 9.25
CA LEU A 263 23.04 10.36 8.19
C LEU A 263 24.42 9.76 7.86
N LEU A 264 25.17 9.32 8.87
CA LEU A 264 26.45 8.66 8.65
C LEU A 264 26.31 7.23 8.10
N ASP A 265 25.30 6.47 8.54
CA ASP A 265 24.95 5.17 7.96
C ASP A 265 24.62 5.32 6.47
N ALA A 266 23.77 6.29 6.12
CA ALA A 266 23.44 6.66 4.75
C ALA A 266 24.69 7.04 3.94
N GLN A 267 25.59 7.84 4.51
CA GLN A 267 26.82 8.29 3.84
C GLN A 267 27.83 7.18 3.56
N PHE A 268 28.02 6.26 4.51
CA PHE A 268 29.15 5.33 4.53
C PHE A 268 28.78 3.87 4.31
N LEU A 269 27.66 3.41 4.87
CA LEU A 269 27.24 2.01 4.83
C LEU A 269 26.22 1.76 3.72
N ALA A 270 25.07 2.42 3.77
CA ALA A 270 24.06 2.30 2.72
C ALA A 270 24.51 2.97 1.41
N ARG A 271 25.41 3.96 1.49
CA ARG A 271 25.90 4.74 0.34
C ARG A 271 24.75 5.33 -0.47
N ARG A 272 23.78 5.88 0.26
CA ARG A 272 22.57 6.53 -0.24
C ARG A 272 22.88 7.52 -1.37
N GLU A 273 22.04 7.51 -2.40
CA GLU A 273 22.01 8.52 -3.46
C GLU A 273 20.68 9.29 -3.50
N ARG A 274 19.65 8.78 -2.82
CA ARG A 274 18.30 9.38 -2.78
C ARG A 274 18.22 10.55 -1.80
N PRO A 275 17.38 11.57 -2.04
CA PRO A 275 17.13 12.63 -1.08
C PRO A 275 16.52 12.11 0.23
N LEU A 276 16.83 12.73 1.37
CA LEU A 276 16.16 12.49 2.65
C LEU A 276 15.60 13.80 3.21
N LEU A 277 14.30 13.85 3.52
CA LEU A 277 13.70 15.01 4.15
C LEU A 277 13.49 14.77 5.66
N ILE A 278 13.93 15.70 6.50
CA ILE A 278 13.64 15.66 7.93
C ILE A 278 12.71 16.83 8.25
N ALA A 279 11.46 16.53 8.57
CA ALA A 279 10.46 17.52 8.94
C ALA A 279 10.22 17.49 10.45
N GLY A 280 10.07 18.64 11.10
CA GLY A 280 9.86 18.71 12.54
C GLY A 280 9.42 20.10 13.00
N PRO A 281 9.21 20.33 14.31
CA PRO A 281 8.79 21.63 14.83
C PRO A 281 9.86 22.73 14.61
N PRO A 282 9.51 24.01 14.76
CA PRO A 282 10.47 25.11 14.71
C PRO A 282 11.67 24.88 15.63
N GLY A 283 12.88 25.12 15.13
CA GLY A 283 14.14 24.85 15.83
C GLY A 283 14.77 23.48 15.54
N THR A 284 14.10 22.61 14.77
CA THR A 284 14.61 21.30 14.36
C THR A 284 15.98 21.41 13.70
N ARG A 285 16.18 22.36 12.77
CA ARG A 285 17.46 22.50 12.06
C ARG A 285 18.61 22.80 13.02
N ALA A 286 18.41 23.80 13.88
CA ALA A 286 19.41 24.22 14.86
C ALA A 286 19.78 23.10 15.83
N ARG A 287 18.80 22.30 16.26
CA ARG A 287 19.00 21.18 17.18
C ARG A 287 19.74 20.00 16.53
N ILE A 288 19.43 19.68 15.28
CA ILE A 288 20.14 18.66 14.51
C ILE A 288 21.60 19.07 14.29
N ASP A 289 21.86 20.32 13.93
CA ASP A 289 23.22 20.83 13.75
C ASP A 289 24.06 20.71 15.04
N GLN A 290 23.48 21.05 16.19
CA GLN A 290 24.13 20.84 17.49
C GLN A 290 24.43 19.36 17.75
N LEU A 291 23.45 18.47 17.51
CA LEU A 291 23.61 17.04 17.75
C LEU A 291 24.69 16.43 16.83
N LEU A 292 24.72 16.85 15.57
CA LEU A 292 25.75 16.46 14.60
C LEU A 292 27.15 16.82 15.11
N GLU A 293 27.36 18.04 15.59
CA GLU A 293 28.67 18.47 16.08
C GLU A 293 29.07 17.81 17.41
N VAL A 294 28.10 17.59 18.31
CA VAL A 294 28.37 16.93 19.60
C VAL A 294 28.73 15.46 19.42
N PHE A 295 28.00 14.73 18.56
CA PHE A 295 28.23 13.30 18.36
C PHE A 295 29.38 13.03 17.40
N PHE A 296 29.51 13.83 16.34
CA PHE A 296 30.48 13.62 15.28
C PHE A 296 31.03 14.97 14.78
N PRO A 297 32.08 15.51 15.42
CA PRO A 297 32.61 16.83 15.10
C PRO A 297 32.86 17.04 13.60
N LYS A 298 32.53 18.23 13.10
CA LYS A 298 32.57 18.68 11.70
C LYS A 298 31.49 18.12 10.78
N SER A 299 30.53 17.35 11.28
CA SER A 299 29.47 16.75 10.45
C SER A 299 28.55 17.78 9.80
N THR A 300 28.39 18.98 10.37
CA THR A 300 27.62 20.06 9.73
C THR A 300 28.30 20.62 8.47
N THR A 301 29.61 20.44 8.36
CA THR A 301 30.42 20.86 7.21
C THR A 301 30.77 19.71 6.26
N ASN A 302 30.25 18.50 6.51
CA ASN A 302 30.52 17.35 5.67
C ASN A 302 30.02 17.55 4.23
N LYS A 303 30.79 17.04 3.27
CA LYS A 303 30.32 16.86 1.90
C LYS A 303 29.54 15.54 1.79
N TRP A 304 28.23 15.64 1.92
CA TRP A 304 27.32 14.50 1.82
C TRP A 304 27.22 13.96 0.39
N ARG A 305 27.06 12.64 0.25
CA ARG A 305 26.90 11.93 -1.03
C ARG A 305 25.51 12.08 -1.62
N PHE A 306 24.51 12.29 -0.76
CA PHE A 306 23.11 12.50 -1.09
C PHE A 306 22.66 13.85 -0.54
N SER A 307 21.56 14.37 -1.09
CA SER A 307 20.93 15.56 -0.53
C SER A 307 20.07 15.18 0.68
N TRP A 308 20.16 15.97 1.73
CA TRP A 308 19.17 15.93 2.80
C TRP A 308 18.87 17.36 3.22
N ASP A 309 17.64 17.57 3.69
CA ASP A 309 17.17 18.89 4.07
C ASP A 309 16.29 18.82 5.31
N VAL A 310 16.13 19.97 5.97
CA VAL A 310 15.27 20.13 7.14
C VAL A 310 14.12 21.07 6.80
N MET A 311 12.88 20.59 7.02
CA MET A 311 11.67 21.39 6.92
C MET A 311 11.09 21.64 8.31
N GLU A 312 11.00 22.91 8.71
CA GLU A 312 10.33 23.27 9.96
C GLU A 312 8.84 23.47 9.70
N ILE A 313 8.01 22.63 10.31
CA ILE A 313 6.55 22.62 10.17
C ILE A 313 5.96 23.67 11.10
N GLU A 314 5.23 24.63 10.50
CA GLU A 314 4.43 25.60 11.26
C GLU A 314 3.26 24.91 11.96
N VAL A 315 3.15 25.10 13.28
CA VAL A 315 2.08 24.49 14.08
C VAL A 315 0.70 24.92 13.61
N GLY A 316 -0.23 23.97 13.51
CA GLY A 316 -1.62 24.21 13.14
C GLY A 316 -1.86 24.40 11.65
N ARG A 317 -0.80 24.37 10.83
CA ARG A 317 -0.89 24.58 9.38
C ARG A 317 -0.65 23.28 8.61
N PRO A 318 -1.57 22.88 7.72
CA PRO A 318 -1.32 21.79 6.79
C PRO A 318 -0.09 22.07 5.93
N THR A 319 0.85 21.14 5.98
CA THR A 319 2.13 21.20 5.26
C THR A 319 2.26 19.94 4.40
N ASP A 320 2.72 20.11 3.15
CA ASP A 320 3.00 18.97 2.27
C ASP A 320 4.40 18.41 2.56
N VAL A 321 4.44 17.14 2.95
CA VAL A 321 5.68 16.38 3.16
C VAL A 321 5.70 15.25 2.13
N LEU A 322 6.29 15.53 0.97
CA LEU A 322 6.40 14.59 -0.16
C LEU A 322 5.04 14.02 -0.59
N GLY A 323 4.04 14.88 -0.74
CA GLY A 323 2.68 14.48 -1.11
C GLY A 323 1.79 14.01 0.04
N HIS A 324 2.32 13.94 1.27
CA HIS A 324 1.53 13.66 2.47
C HIS A 324 1.10 14.98 3.11
N SER A 325 -0.17 15.11 3.44
CA SER A 325 -0.64 16.24 4.24
C SER A 325 -0.31 15.98 5.71
N VAL A 326 0.55 16.81 6.28
CA VAL A 326 0.95 16.76 7.68
C VAL A 326 0.43 18.01 8.40
N ILE A 327 -0.30 17.82 9.50
CA ILE A 327 -0.74 18.88 10.39
C ILE A 327 -0.20 18.57 11.77
N THR A 328 0.54 19.50 12.36
CA THR A 328 0.99 19.41 13.74
C THR A 328 0.09 20.24 14.64
N THR A 329 -0.18 19.77 15.86
CA THR A 329 -0.94 20.50 16.87
C THR A 329 -0.08 20.58 18.13
N GLU A 330 0.14 21.78 18.67
CA GLU A 330 0.93 21.92 19.89
C GLU A 330 0.25 21.23 21.07
N VAL A 331 1.05 20.50 21.81
CA VAL A 331 0.65 19.74 22.99
C VAL A 331 1.53 20.16 24.18
N LEU A 332 1.15 19.76 25.39
CA LEU A 332 1.82 20.21 26.60
C LEU A 332 2.91 19.21 27.00
N HIS A 333 4.14 19.49 26.55
CA HIS A 333 5.38 18.80 26.92
C HIS A 333 6.57 19.74 26.72
N TYR A 334 7.57 19.64 27.59
CA TYR A 334 8.75 20.49 27.49
C TYR A 334 9.85 19.77 26.73
N SER A 335 10.29 20.32 25.59
CA SER A 335 11.42 19.76 24.81
C SER A 335 12.42 20.81 24.32
N GLY A 336 12.33 22.05 24.83
CA GLY A 336 13.13 23.18 24.33
C GLY A 336 12.73 23.70 22.93
N ALA A 337 11.64 23.18 22.38
CA ALA A 337 10.96 23.57 21.15
C ALA A 337 9.46 23.20 21.29
N PRO A 338 8.56 23.64 20.38
CA PRO A 338 7.18 23.17 20.41
C PRO A 338 7.12 21.64 20.35
N SER A 339 6.41 21.04 21.30
CA SER A 339 6.06 19.62 21.24
C SER A 339 4.71 19.46 20.58
N THR A 340 4.60 18.53 19.63
CA THR A 340 3.40 18.46 18.79
C THR A 340 2.86 17.04 18.62
N ALA A 341 1.54 16.94 18.63
CA ALA A 341 0.84 15.82 18.03
C ALA A 341 0.86 15.96 16.50
N ILE A 342 0.90 14.83 15.79
CA ILE A 342 1.00 14.76 14.33
C ILE A 342 -0.25 14.09 13.78
N VAL A 343 -0.85 14.68 12.74
CA VAL A 343 -1.80 14.02 11.85
C VAL A 343 -1.18 13.96 10.46
N LEU A 344 -1.00 12.74 9.94
CA LEU A 344 -0.45 12.45 8.63
C LEU A 344 -1.51 11.78 7.76
N SER A 345 -1.70 12.30 6.55
CA SER A 345 -2.64 11.76 5.56
C SER A 345 -2.00 11.60 4.19
N ASP A 346 -2.19 10.43 3.57
CA ASP A 346 -1.87 10.20 2.17
C ASP A 346 -3.02 10.57 1.21
N GLY A 347 -4.12 11.12 1.74
CA GLY A 347 -5.33 11.46 1.00
C GLY A 347 -6.41 10.37 1.05
N VAL A 348 -6.07 9.16 1.49
CA VAL A 348 -6.99 8.03 1.70
C VAL A 348 -7.06 7.67 3.18
N LYS A 349 -5.90 7.48 3.80
CA LYS A 349 -5.73 7.06 5.20
C LYS A 349 -5.21 8.17 6.07
N ARG A 350 -5.62 8.15 7.34
CA ARG A 350 -5.21 9.13 8.36
C ARG A 350 -4.55 8.42 9.54
N PHE A 351 -3.25 8.61 9.68
CA PHE A 351 -2.47 8.23 10.86
C PHE A 351 -2.35 9.43 11.79
N ALA A 352 -2.61 9.24 13.09
CA ALA A 352 -2.43 10.25 14.10
C ALA A 352 -1.55 9.75 15.24
N TYR A 353 -0.73 10.63 15.79
CA TYR A 353 0.16 10.36 16.91
C TYR A 353 0.17 11.55 17.88
N SER A 354 0.04 11.30 19.18
CA SER A 354 -0.04 12.37 20.18
C SER A 354 1.27 13.13 20.39
N GLY A 355 2.41 12.52 20.06
CA GLY A 355 3.67 12.91 20.70
C GLY A 355 3.62 12.61 22.20
N ASP A 356 4.66 13.03 22.91
CA ASP A 356 4.63 13.07 24.37
C ASP A 356 3.85 14.29 24.81
N THR A 357 2.92 14.11 25.75
CA THR A 357 2.13 15.16 26.35
C THR A 357 1.36 14.70 27.58
N GLN A 358 1.07 15.64 28.49
CA GLN A 358 -0.06 15.48 29.41
C GLN A 358 -1.40 15.66 28.68
N TRP A 359 -2.51 15.27 29.31
CA TRP A 359 -3.82 15.44 28.65
C TRP A 359 -4.09 16.90 28.27
N VAL A 360 -4.43 17.11 27.00
CA VAL A 360 -4.95 18.37 26.45
C VAL A 360 -6.12 18.07 25.50
N ASP A 361 -7.14 18.92 25.48
CA ASP A 361 -8.34 18.69 24.66
C ASP A 361 -8.06 18.78 23.15
N ALA A 362 -6.91 19.35 22.76
CA ALA A 362 -6.43 19.31 21.38
C ALA A 362 -6.29 17.88 20.83
N LEU A 363 -6.07 16.88 21.70
CA LEU A 363 -6.02 15.47 21.30
C LEU A 363 -7.35 14.96 20.73
N LEU A 364 -8.48 15.58 21.10
CA LEU A 364 -9.79 15.24 20.53
C LEU A 364 -9.82 15.56 19.03
N SER A 365 -9.29 16.71 18.61
CA SER A 365 -9.18 17.08 17.19
C SER A 365 -8.13 16.26 16.44
N VAL A 366 -7.04 15.87 17.10
CA VAL A 366 -6.01 15.01 16.51
C VAL A 366 -6.56 13.61 16.20
N ALA A 367 -7.37 13.06 17.12
CA ALA A 367 -7.97 11.74 16.97
C ALA A 367 -9.16 11.70 15.99
N ASP A 368 -9.81 12.83 15.74
CA ASP A 368 -11.05 12.87 14.95
C ASP A 368 -10.84 12.39 13.52
N GLY A 369 -11.53 11.30 13.16
CA GLY A 369 -11.45 10.70 11.84
C GLY A 369 -10.12 9.99 11.53
N ALA A 370 -9.24 9.79 12.51
CA ALA A 370 -8.03 8.99 12.32
C ALA A 370 -8.38 7.50 12.16
N ASP A 371 -7.79 6.82 11.18
CA ASP A 371 -7.90 5.36 11.01
C ASP A 371 -7.15 4.61 12.13
N LEU A 372 -6.05 5.21 12.60
CA LEU A 372 -5.30 4.81 13.78
C LEU A 372 -4.81 6.07 14.51
N PHE A 373 -5.11 6.16 15.80
CA PHE A 373 -4.51 7.15 16.70
C PHE A 373 -3.61 6.44 17.71
N ILE A 374 -2.31 6.71 17.65
CA ILE A 374 -1.35 6.28 18.67
C ILE A 374 -1.26 7.39 19.73
N VAL A 375 -1.58 7.05 20.97
CA VAL A 375 -1.57 7.96 22.10
C VAL A 375 -0.55 7.49 23.14
N GLU A 376 0.26 8.42 23.64
CA GLU A 376 1.16 8.14 24.75
C GLU A 376 0.38 7.88 26.04
N CYS A 377 0.93 7.02 26.89
CA CYS A 377 0.43 6.82 28.24
C CYS A 377 1.57 6.25 29.08
N PHE A 378 2.40 7.16 29.58
CA PHE A 378 3.60 6.81 30.32
C PHE A 378 3.36 5.98 31.58
N ALA A 379 2.40 6.35 32.42
CA ALA A 379 2.19 5.69 33.73
C ALA A 379 0.74 5.24 33.95
N TYR A 380 0.54 4.40 34.97
CA TYR A 380 -0.80 3.91 35.30
C TYR A 380 -1.67 4.97 36.00
N SER A 381 -1.10 5.72 36.94
CA SER A 381 -1.84 6.70 37.73
C SER A 381 -0.95 7.81 38.29
N GLY A 382 -1.57 8.91 38.70
CA GLY A 382 -0.91 10.04 39.35
C GLY A 382 -0.70 11.25 38.43
N GLU A 383 -0.03 12.28 38.94
CA GLU A 383 0.29 13.49 38.18
C GLU A 383 1.74 13.45 37.70
N LEU A 384 1.92 13.39 36.38
CA LEU A 384 3.22 13.44 35.71
C LEU A 384 3.20 14.61 34.73
N PRO A 385 3.77 15.77 35.08
CA PRO A 385 3.86 16.90 34.17
C PRO A 385 4.49 16.48 32.85
N GLY A 386 3.81 16.77 31.74
CA GLY A 386 4.26 16.42 30.40
C GLY A 386 3.89 15.03 29.89
N HIS A 387 3.26 14.15 30.70
CA HIS A 387 2.85 12.81 30.26
C HIS A 387 1.42 12.43 30.68
N ILE A 388 0.81 11.53 29.91
CA ILE A 388 -0.53 10.99 30.21
C ILE A 388 -0.42 9.78 31.14
N THR A 389 -1.37 9.68 32.07
CA THR A 389 -1.57 8.50 32.89
C THR A 389 -2.87 7.77 32.53
N TRP A 390 -2.91 6.46 32.78
CA TRP A 390 -4.04 5.63 32.38
C TRP A 390 -5.35 6.01 33.09
N ASP A 391 -5.30 6.36 34.38
CA ASP A 391 -6.45 6.90 35.13
C ASP A 391 -7.02 8.20 34.53
N VAL A 392 -6.19 8.99 33.83
CA VAL A 392 -6.61 10.19 33.09
C VAL A 392 -7.15 9.83 31.70
N LEU A 393 -6.48 8.95 30.97
CA LEU A 393 -6.83 8.58 29.59
C LEU A 393 -8.10 7.71 29.52
N LYS A 394 -8.18 6.66 30.34
CA LYS A 394 -9.26 5.66 30.31
C LYS A 394 -10.67 6.27 30.31
N PRO A 395 -11.04 7.21 31.21
CA PRO A 395 -12.38 7.81 31.21
C PRO A 395 -12.66 8.69 29.98
N ARG A 396 -11.64 9.06 29.21
CA ARG A 396 -11.71 9.94 28.04
C ARG A 396 -11.66 9.21 26.71
N LEU A 397 -11.34 7.91 26.71
CA LEU A 397 -11.34 7.06 25.51
C LEU A 397 -12.63 7.20 24.67
N PRO A 398 -13.86 7.25 25.24
CA PRO A 398 -15.07 7.42 24.45
C PRO A 398 -15.16 8.73 23.68
N SER A 399 -14.38 9.75 24.07
CA SER A 399 -14.33 11.05 23.39
C SER A 399 -13.35 11.07 22.22
N LEU A 400 -12.44 10.09 22.13
CA LEU A 400 -11.48 9.97 21.03
C LEU A 400 -12.15 9.26 19.85
N ARG A 401 -12.41 10.01 18.78
CA ARG A 401 -13.17 9.54 17.60
C ARG A 401 -12.31 8.87 16.52
N ALA A 402 -11.21 8.24 16.93
CA ALA A 402 -10.39 7.43 16.04
C ALA A 402 -11.02 6.05 15.83
N ARG A 403 -10.84 5.45 14.66
CA ARG A 403 -11.34 4.09 14.35
C ARG A 403 -10.66 3.03 15.22
N ARG A 404 -9.36 3.19 15.46
CA ARG A 404 -8.56 2.36 16.37
C ARG A 404 -7.67 3.27 17.20
N ILE A 405 -7.49 2.92 18.46
CA ILE A 405 -6.59 3.60 19.38
C ILE A 405 -5.51 2.62 19.79
N MET A 406 -4.27 3.08 19.78
CA MET A 406 -3.11 2.33 20.24
C MET A 406 -2.37 3.12 21.31
N LEU A 407 -1.87 2.43 22.32
CA LEU A 407 -1.17 3.00 23.46
C LEU A 407 0.34 2.71 23.36
N THR A 408 1.17 3.73 23.56
CA THR A 408 2.64 3.66 23.43
C THR A 408 3.36 4.34 24.61
N HIS A 409 4.70 4.30 24.62
CA HIS A 409 5.57 5.06 25.54
C HIS A 409 5.38 4.69 27.01
N MET A 410 5.15 3.41 27.30
CA MET A 410 4.79 2.95 28.64
C MET A 410 6.00 2.69 29.53
N ASN A 411 5.94 3.18 30.77
CA ASN A 411 6.86 2.82 31.84
C ASN A 411 6.60 1.39 32.36
N PRO A 412 7.45 0.85 33.26
CA PRO A 412 7.31 -0.54 33.72
C PRO A 412 6.00 -0.81 34.46
N VAL A 413 5.43 0.18 35.14
CA VAL A 413 4.15 0.04 35.86
C VAL A 413 3.01 -0.05 34.86
N MET A 414 3.00 0.80 33.83
CA MET A 414 1.95 0.76 32.81
C MET A 414 2.02 -0.52 31.97
N LEU A 415 3.24 -0.99 31.66
CA LEU A 415 3.47 -2.27 30.99
C LEU A 415 2.95 -3.48 31.78
N ALA A 416 2.82 -3.39 33.11
CA ALA A 416 2.23 -4.45 33.92
C ALA A 416 0.68 -4.53 33.82
N HIS A 417 0.04 -3.53 33.18
CA HIS A 417 -1.42 -3.38 33.12
C HIS A 417 -2.01 -3.49 31.70
N LEU A 418 -1.29 -4.10 30.75
CA LEU A 418 -1.74 -4.19 29.36
C LEU A 418 -3.06 -4.98 29.18
N ASP A 419 -3.39 -5.89 30.09
CA ASP A 419 -4.66 -6.62 30.04
C ASP A 419 -5.86 -5.68 30.25
N GLU A 420 -5.69 -4.65 31.09
CA GLU A 420 -6.70 -3.62 31.28
C GLU A 420 -6.85 -2.73 30.04
N VAL A 421 -5.73 -2.41 29.38
CA VAL A 421 -5.71 -1.66 28.11
C VAL A 421 -6.49 -2.41 27.03
N ARG A 422 -6.23 -3.72 26.88
CA ARG A 422 -6.93 -4.58 25.92
C ARG A 422 -8.42 -4.70 26.26
N ALA A 423 -8.77 -4.86 27.54
CA ALA A 423 -10.16 -4.91 27.99
C ALA A 423 -10.94 -3.61 27.70
N ALA A 424 -10.25 -2.47 27.64
CA ALA A 424 -10.83 -1.18 27.25
C ALA A 424 -10.93 -0.98 25.72
N GLY A 425 -10.56 -1.99 24.92
CA GLY A 425 -10.59 -1.91 23.45
C GLY A 425 -9.45 -1.13 22.83
N VAL A 426 -8.37 -0.88 23.59
CA VAL A 426 -7.18 -0.16 23.13
C VAL A 426 -6.06 -1.16 22.81
N LEU A 427 -5.35 -0.94 21.72
CA LEU A 427 -4.24 -1.79 21.30
C LEU A 427 -2.95 -1.39 22.05
N PRO A 428 -2.26 -2.27 22.79
CA PRO A 428 -0.93 -1.93 23.28
C PRO A 428 0.10 -2.06 22.16
N ALA A 429 0.94 -1.05 21.98
CA ALA A 429 2.05 -1.09 21.03
C ALA A 429 3.10 -2.11 21.47
N GLU A 430 3.68 -2.81 20.51
CA GLU A 430 4.74 -3.81 20.69
C GLU A 430 5.77 -3.65 19.56
N ASP A 431 7.06 -3.68 19.89
CA ASP A 431 8.14 -3.55 18.91
C ASP A 431 8.07 -4.68 17.86
N GLY A 432 8.21 -4.32 16.59
CA GLY A 432 8.10 -5.21 15.44
C GLY A 432 6.66 -5.53 15.02
N ALA A 433 5.63 -5.04 15.73
CA ALA A 433 4.25 -5.23 15.32
C ALA A 433 3.97 -4.52 13.98
N VAL A 434 3.22 -5.19 13.10
CA VAL A 434 2.83 -4.67 11.79
C VAL A 434 1.32 -4.54 11.72
N ILE A 435 0.83 -3.39 11.24
CA ILE A 435 -0.59 -3.04 11.21
C ILE A 435 -0.91 -2.39 9.87
N GLU A 436 -1.94 -2.90 9.20
CA GLU A 436 -2.56 -2.22 8.06
C GLU A 436 -3.56 -1.18 8.58
N ILE A 437 -3.41 0.07 8.14
CA ILE A 437 -4.25 1.23 8.47
C ILE A 437 -5.40 1.37 7.47
#